data_AF-A0A535LVZ2-F1
#
_entry.id   AF-A0A535LVZ2-F1
#
_cell.length_a   1.000
_cell.length_b   1.000
_cell.length_c   1.000
_cell.angle_alpha   90.00
_cell.angle_beta   90.00
_cell.angle_gamma   90.00
#
_symmetry.space_group_name_H-M   'P 1'
#
loop_
_entity.id
_entity.type
_entity.pdbx_description
1 polymer ?
#
loop_
_entity_poly.entity_id
_entity_poly.type
_entity_poly.pdbx_seq_one_letter_code
_entity_poly.pdbx_strand_id
1 'polypeptide(L)'
;MQERSEEQIISRLLELENSGQAERRAELTGERYIALIQDPDTTRGYILQHGLDETEGAEVPEGTEFWDYETWDEARQAFEQQLREARESGELVEDDSIEGIGDSETGGAEVRDRYSASDEDPLVAGDERQDTIAEDADSEDAV
;
A
#
# COMPACT_ATOMS: atom_id res chain seq x y z
N MET A 1 30.65 4.69 -27.72
CA MET A 1 30.20 3.99 -26.49
C MET A 1 29.50 2.72 -26.97
N GLN A 2 29.50 1.63 -26.21
CA GLN A 2 28.70 0.47 -26.61
C GLN A 2 27.25 0.76 -26.20
N GLU A 3 26.39 1.00 -27.18
CA GLU A 3 24.94 0.89 -26.98
C GLU A 3 24.67 -0.55 -26.49
N ARG A 4 24.20 -0.69 -25.25
CA ARG A 4 23.73 -1.99 -24.77
C ARG A 4 22.48 -2.33 -25.59
N SER A 5 22.39 -3.54 -26.11
CA SER A 5 21.13 -4.03 -26.69
C SER A 5 20.00 -3.90 -25.67
N GLU A 6 18.79 -3.61 -26.13
CA GLU A 6 17.59 -3.50 -25.28
C GLU A 6 17.44 -4.70 -24.32
N GLU A 7 17.64 -5.91 -24.85
CA GLU A 7 17.66 -7.17 -24.09
C GLU A 7 18.67 -7.19 -22.93
N GLN A 8 19.86 -6.61 -23.13
CA GLN A 8 20.89 -6.46 -22.08
C GLN A 8 20.57 -5.38 -21.05
N ILE A 9 19.67 -4.45 -21.38
CA ILE A 9 19.12 -3.49 -20.41
C ILE A 9 18.03 -4.21 -19.61
N ILE A 10 17.09 -4.89 -20.28
CA ILE A 10 16.00 -5.63 -19.66
C ILE A 10 16.52 -6.69 -18.67
N SER A 11 17.45 -7.57 -19.07
CA SER A 11 18.01 -8.59 -18.17
C SER A 11 18.62 -7.99 -16.90
N ARG A 12 19.30 -6.83 -17.02
CA ARG A 12 19.86 -6.11 -15.87
C ARG A 12 18.78 -5.45 -15.00
N LEU A 13 17.69 -4.94 -15.59
CA LEU A 13 16.58 -4.39 -14.83
C LEU A 13 15.84 -5.49 -14.05
N LEU A 14 15.62 -6.66 -14.66
CA LEU A 14 15.07 -7.85 -14.00
C LEU A 14 16.00 -8.34 -12.86
N GLU A 15 17.32 -8.35 -13.07
CA GLU A 15 18.29 -8.68 -12.01
C GLU A 15 18.23 -7.68 -10.83
N LEU A 16 18.12 -6.38 -11.12
CA LEU A 16 17.99 -5.34 -10.10
C LEU A 16 16.66 -5.43 -9.33
N GLU A 17 15.56 -5.75 -10.01
CA GLU A 17 14.23 -5.96 -9.42
C GLU A 17 14.25 -7.18 -8.48
N ASN A 18 14.68 -8.34 -8.97
CA ASN A 18 14.85 -9.57 -8.17
C ASN A 18 15.84 -9.41 -7.00
N SER A 19 16.85 -8.54 -7.14
CA SER A 19 17.79 -8.19 -6.06
C SER A 19 17.21 -7.23 -5.02
N GLY A 20 15.95 -6.80 -5.16
CA GLY A 20 15.29 -5.86 -4.25
C GLY A 20 15.79 -4.42 -4.37
N GLN A 21 16.35 -4.02 -5.52
CA GLN A 21 16.84 -2.66 -5.78
C GLN A 21 15.86 -1.76 -6.55
N ALA A 22 14.63 -2.22 -6.81
CA ALA A 22 13.53 -1.34 -7.20
C ALA A 22 13.14 -0.43 -6.02
N GLU A 23 12.95 0.88 -6.24
CA GLU A 23 12.39 1.77 -5.19
C GLU A 23 10.93 1.40 -4.91
N ARG A 24 10.20 1.05 -5.99
CA ARG A 24 8.78 0.71 -5.95
C ARG A 24 8.48 -0.37 -6.97
N ARG A 25 7.55 -1.25 -6.61
CA ARG A 25 6.90 -2.21 -7.50
C ARG A 25 5.41 -2.14 -7.23
N ALA A 26 4.60 -2.27 -8.28
CA ALA A 26 3.16 -2.42 -8.21
C ALA A 26 2.72 -3.57 -9.11
N GLU A 27 1.64 -4.25 -8.72
CA GLU A 27 1.03 -5.32 -9.52
C GLU A 27 -0.05 -4.74 -10.45
N LEU A 28 -0.09 -5.27 -11.66
CA LEU A 28 -1.07 -4.98 -12.70
C LEU A 28 -1.85 -6.26 -13.02
N THR A 29 -3.12 -6.10 -13.41
CA THR A 29 -4.01 -7.22 -13.72
C THR A 29 -3.47 -8.10 -14.87
N GLY A 30 -3.71 -9.41 -14.74
CA GLY A 30 -3.17 -10.40 -15.66
C GLY A 30 -1.69 -10.69 -15.43
N GLU A 31 -1.29 -10.83 -14.16
CA GLU A 31 0.03 -11.31 -13.75
C GLU A 31 1.19 -10.45 -14.32
N ARG A 32 0.97 -9.14 -14.39
CA ARG A 32 1.95 -8.15 -14.83
C ARG A 32 2.41 -7.29 -13.66
N TYR A 33 3.60 -6.72 -13.76
CA TYR A 33 4.19 -5.86 -12.76
C TYR A 33 4.78 -4.62 -13.41
N ILE A 34 4.75 -3.50 -12.68
CA ILE A 34 5.47 -2.29 -13.05
C ILE A 34 6.40 -1.89 -11.90
N ALA A 35 7.69 -1.74 -12.20
CA ALA A 35 8.74 -1.44 -11.26
C ALA A 35 9.50 -0.16 -11.64
N LEU A 36 9.85 0.63 -10.63
CA LEU A 36 10.65 1.84 -10.76
C LEU A 36 12.04 1.59 -10.18
N ILE A 37 13.06 1.65 -11.04
CA ILE A 37 14.43 1.23 -10.74
C ILE A 37 15.39 2.38 -11.02
N GLN A 38 16.22 2.75 -10.04
CA GLN A 38 17.33 3.67 -10.25
C GLN A 38 18.57 2.86 -10.64
N ASP A 39 19.24 3.21 -11.73
CA ASP A 39 20.48 2.53 -12.11
C ASP A 39 21.63 2.99 -11.20
N PRO A 40 22.33 2.09 -10.49
CA PRO A 40 23.30 2.47 -9.45
C PRO A 40 24.63 3.01 -10.01
N ASP A 41 24.90 2.79 -11.30
CA ASP A 41 26.10 3.28 -11.99
C ASP A 41 25.90 4.66 -12.61
N THR A 42 24.67 5.19 -12.65
CA THR A 42 24.29 6.44 -13.33
C THR A 42 23.26 7.25 -12.54
N THR A 43 22.79 8.38 -13.09
CA THR A 43 21.67 9.16 -12.53
C THR A 43 20.32 8.84 -13.19
N ARG A 44 20.29 7.83 -14.06
CA ARG A 44 19.14 7.48 -14.89
C ARG A 44 18.11 6.71 -14.09
N GLY A 45 16.85 7.01 -14.38
CA GLY A 45 15.71 6.23 -13.89
C GLY A 45 15.17 5.35 -15.00
N TYR A 46 14.71 4.16 -14.60
CA TYR A 46 14.10 3.19 -15.50
C TYR A 46 12.74 2.79 -14.94
N ILE A 47 11.75 2.69 -15.82
CA ILE A 47 10.50 2.00 -15.55
C ILE A 47 10.56 0.68 -16.31
N LEU A 48 10.34 -0.43 -15.61
CA LEU A 48 10.22 -1.76 -16.19
C LEU A 48 8.77 -2.23 -16.04
N GLN A 49 8.11 -2.61 -17.13
CA GLN A 49 6.88 -3.38 -17.09
C GLN A 49 7.17 -4.80 -17.58
N HIS A 50 6.75 -5.82 -16.85
CA HIS A 50 7.00 -7.21 -17.23
C HIS A 50 5.85 -8.13 -16.79
N GLY A 51 5.69 -9.26 -17.47
CA GLY A 51 4.84 -10.35 -16.99
C GLY A 51 5.47 -11.09 -15.80
N LEU A 52 4.74 -12.07 -15.27
CA LEU A 52 5.25 -13.00 -14.28
C LEU A 52 6.53 -13.67 -14.81
N ASP A 53 7.63 -13.47 -14.11
CA ASP A 53 8.87 -14.17 -14.38
C ASP A 53 8.85 -15.53 -13.68
N GLU A 54 8.42 -16.56 -14.40
CA GLU A 54 8.50 -17.96 -13.97
C GLU A 54 9.95 -18.50 -13.96
N THR A 55 10.93 -17.73 -14.44
CA THR A 55 12.28 -18.20 -14.75
C THR A 55 13.37 -17.67 -13.82
N GLU A 56 13.00 -16.87 -12.80
CA GLU A 56 13.91 -16.26 -11.81
C GLU A 56 15.07 -15.48 -12.48
N GLY A 57 14.75 -14.75 -13.55
CA GLY A 57 15.67 -13.92 -14.34
C GLY A 57 16.48 -14.67 -15.40
N ALA A 58 16.20 -15.95 -15.64
CA ALA A 58 16.90 -16.74 -16.66
C ALA A 58 16.46 -16.41 -18.10
N GLU A 59 15.20 -16.01 -18.30
CA GLU A 59 14.63 -15.58 -19.57
C GLU A 59 13.87 -14.25 -19.38
N VAL A 60 13.67 -13.49 -20.47
CA VAL A 60 12.84 -12.27 -20.43
C VAL A 60 11.38 -12.66 -20.62
N PRO A 61 10.47 -12.38 -19.67
CA PRO A 61 9.07 -12.77 -19.82
C PRO A 61 8.38 -12.02 -20.97
N GLU A 62 7.36 -12.64 -21.57
CA GLU A 62 6.66 -12.08 -22.73
C GLU A 62 6.00 -10.73 -22.39
N GLY A 63 6.04 -9.79 -23.34
CA GLY A 63 5.49 -8.44 -23.15
C GLY A 63 6.31 -7.56 -22.19
N THR A 64 7.57 -7.89 -21.93
CA THR A 64 8.46 -6.99 -21.17
C THR A 64 8.80 -5.73 -21.97
N GLU A 65 8.49 -4.57 -21.38
CA GLU A 65 8.76 -3.25 -21.92
C GLU A 65 9.51 -2.41 -20.89
N PHE A 66 10.35 -1.47 -21.34
CA PHE A 66 11.01 -0.53 -20.45
C PHE A 66 11.07 0.88 -21.04
N TRP A 67 11.13 1.86 -20.15
CA TRP A 67 11.31 3.28 -20.50
C TRP A 67 12.53 3.81 -19.75
N ASP A 68 13.48 4.40 -20.48
CA ASP A 68 14.64 5.08 -19.90
C ASP A 68 14.41 6.59 -19.80
N TYR A 69 14.85 7.16 -18.68
CA TYR A 69 14.79 8.60 -18.42
C TYR A 69 16.17 9.10 -18.03
N GLU A 70 16.54 10.30 -18.49
CA GLU A 70 17.85 10.88 -18.22
C GLU A 70 18.07 11.16 -16.73
N THR A 71 16.98 11.50 -16.02
CA THR A 71 16.98 11.72 -14.56
C THR A 71 16.00 10.81 -13.82
N TRP A 72 16.31 10.55 -12.55
CA TRP A 72 15.44 9.85 -11.63
C TRP A 72 14.09 10.54 -11.39
N ASP A 73 14.07 11.87 -11.39
CA ASP A 73 12.88 12.66 -11.12
C ASP A 73 11.83 12.55 -12.25
N GLU A 74 12.29 12.52 -13.50
CA GLU A 74 11.45 12.24 -14.66
C GLU A 74 10.86 10.82 -14.62
N ALA A 75 11.66 9.81 -14.28
CA ALA A 75 11.18 8.44 -14.15
C ALA A 75 10.12 8.30 -13.04
N ARG A 76 10.32 8.96 -11.90
CA ARG A 76 9.32 9.01 -10.82
C ARG A 76 8.00 9.62 -11.28
N GLN A 77 8.06 10.80 -11.91
CA GLN A 77 6.85 11.48 -12.40
C GLN A 77 6.11 10.65 -13.46
N ALA A 78 6.85 9.99 -14.37
CA ALA A 78 6.27 9.12 -15.39
C ALA A 78 5.68 7.83 -14.79
N PHE A 79 6.30 7.26 -13.76
CA PHE A 79 5.76 6.12 -13.02
C PHE A 79 4.47 6.49 -12.27
N GLU A 80 4.44 7.65 -11.61
CA GLU A 80 3.24 8.17 -10.95
C GLU A 80 2.13 8.58 -11.93
N GLN A 81 2.45 8.87 -13.19
CA GLN A 81 1.47 9.00 -14.28
C GLN A 81 0.91 7.62 -14.65
N GLN A 82 1.76 6.66 -15.00
CA GLN A 82 1.34 5.31 -15.41
C GLN A 82 0.50 4.60 -14.34
N LEU A 83 0.85 4.74 -13.05
CA LEU A 83 0.04 4.18 -11.96
C LEU A 83 -1.35 4.82 -11.85
N ARG A 84 -1.48 6.12 -12.15
CA ARG A 84 -2.80 6.79 -12.19
C ARG A 84 -3.62 6.31 -13.38
N GLU A 85 -3.01 6.24 -14.56
CA GLU A 85 -3.64 5.73 -15.78
C GLU A 85 -4.10 4.25 -15.59
N ALA A 86 -3.26 3.41 -14.98
CA ALA A 86 -3.61 2.03 -14.64
C ALA A 86 -4.74 1.94 -13.61
N ARG A 87 -4.75 2.79 -12.57
CA ARG A 87 -5.86 2.87 -11.61
C ARG A 87 -7.16 3.32 -12.28
N GLU A 88 -7.12 4.38 -13.09
CA GLU A 88 -8.29 4.90 -13.80
C GLU A 88 -8.85 3.89 -14.82
N SER A 89 -8.00 3.03 -15.39
CA SER A 89 -8.39 1.91 -16.26
C SER A 89 -8.81 0.63 -15.52
N GLY A 90 -8.67 0.58 -14.19
CA GLY A 90 -8.87 -0.64 -13.39
C GLY A 90 -7.86 -1.76 -13.66
N GLU A 91 -6.71 -1.42 -14.24
CA GLU A 91 -5.59 -2.35 -14.49
C GLU A 91 -4.62 -2.44 -13.30
N LEU A 92 -4.54 -1.42 -12.45
CA LEU A 92 -3.75 -1.49 -11.22
C LEU A 92 -4.41 -2.45 -10.23
N VAL A 93 -3.69 -3.47 -9.76
CA VAL A 93 -4.13 -4.27 -8.61
C VAL A 93 -3.86 -3.43 -7.36
N GLU A 94 -4.91 -2.83 -6.84
CA GLU A 94 -4.86 -2.16 -5.55
C GLU A 94 -4.76 -3.24 -4.46
N ASP A 95 -3.59 -3.38 -3.86
CA ASP A 95 -3.43 -4.21 -2.67
C ASP A 95 -4.33 -3.63 -1.57
N ASP A 96 -5.34 -4.40 -1.14
CA ASP A 96 -6.39 -3.98 -0.20
C ASP A 96 -5.85 -3.76 1.24
N SER A 97 -4.53 -3.67 1.41
CA SER A 97 -3.86 -3.15 2.61
C SER A 97 -4.06 -1.63 2.76
N ILE A 98 -5.32 -1.23 2.95
CA ILE A 98 -5.74 0.09 3.45
C ILE A 98 -5.31 0.29 4.91
N GLU A 99 -4.00 0.29 5.18
CA GLU A 99 -3.44 0.92 6.38
C GLU A 99 -3.31 2.44 6.16
N GLY A 100 -4.46 3.13 6.18
CA GLY A 100 -4.48 4.52 6.66
C GLY A 100 -4.55 5.68 5.67
N ILE A 101 -5.39 5.62 4.62
CA ILE A 101 -5.99 6.85 4.05
C ILE A 101 -7.52 6.70 4.11
N GLY A 102 -8.16 7.47 4.99
CA GLY A 102 -9.60 7.34 5.24
C GLY A 102 -10.45 7.90 4.11
N ASP A 103 -11.54 7.19 3.81
CA ASP A 103 -12.70 7.73 3.11
C ASP A 103 -13.15 9.01 3.84
N SER A 104 -12.84 10.15 3.23
CA SER A 104 -13.11 11.46 3.80
C SER A 104 -14.26 12.09 3.05
N GLU A 105 -15.49 11.72 3.44
CA GLU A 105 -16.75 12.35 3.02
C GLU A 105 -16.69 13.88 3.20
N THR A 106 -16.20 14.58 2.17
CA THR A 106 -15.91 16.01 2.27
C THR A 106 -17.11 16.85 1.84
N GLY A 107 -17.99 17.09 2.81
CA GLY A 107 -18.59 18.41 3.04
C GLY A 107 -19.73 18.88 2.11
N GLY A 108 -20.97 18.68 2.54
CA GLY A 108 -22.15 19.46 2.12
C GLY A 108 -22.90 19.99 3.34
N ALA A 109 -22.90 21.31 3.55
CA ALA A 109 -23.38 21.93 4.80
C ALA A 109 -24.88 22.25 4.81
N GLU A 110 -25.54 22.12 5.96
CA GLU A 110 -26.31 23.23 6.54
C GLU A 110 -26.58 23.09 8.05
N VAL A 111 -26.20 24.12 8.81
CA VAL A 111 -26.57 24.32 10.21
C VAL A 111 -28.02 24.81 10.31
N ARG A 112 -28.84 24.17 11.16
CA ARG A 112 -29.91 24.89 11.86
C ARG A 112 -30.34 24.23 13.17
N ASP A 113 -29.62 24.55 14.24
CA ASP A 113 -30.12 24.46 15.61
C ASP A 113 -31.50 25.11 15.71
N ARG A 114 -32.50 24.33 16.13
CA ARG A 114 -33.81 24.86 16.52
C ARG A 114 -34.23 24.23 17.84
N TYR A 115 -33.90 24.94 18.92
CA TYR A 115 -34.41 24.70 20.27
C TYR A 115 -35.93 24.50 20.31
N SER A 116 -36.36 23.46 21.02
CA SER A 116 -37.64 23.28 21.75
C SER A 116 -37.50 21.97 22.53
N ALA A 117 -37.08 21.91 23.81
CA ALA A 117 -37.64 22.47 25.05
C ALA A 117 -38.77 21.61 25.67
N SER A 118 -38.58 21.24 26.95
CA SER A 118 -39.53 20.59 27.89
C SER A 118 -39.95 19.14 27.59
N ASP A 119 -40.25 18.23 28.55
CA ASP A 119 -39.98 18.06 30.01
C ASP A 119 -39.88 16.50 30.24
N GLU A 120 -39.63 15.85 31.39
CA GLU A 120 -39.56 16.20 32.82
C GLU A 120 -38.57 15.22 33.55
N ASP A 121 -37.94 15.62 34.65
CA ASP A 121 -37.11 14.76 35.53
C ASP A 121 -37.98 13.96 36.53
N PRO A 122 -37.57 12.77 36.98
CA PRO A 122 -37.39 12.66 38.44
C PRO A 122 -36.17 11.84 38.90
N LEU A 123 -35.38 12.46 39.77
CA LEU A 123 -34.39 11.80 40.63
C LEU A 123 -35.07 10.83 41.60
N VAL A 124 -34.62 9.57 41.65
CA VAL A 124 -34.92 8.62 42.74
C VAL A 124 -33.63 8.16 43.41
N ALA A 125 -33.63 8.11 44.75
CA ALA A 125 -32.48 7.79 45.58
C ALA A 125 -32.66 6.45 46.32
N GLY A 126 -31.53 5.84 46.74
CA GLY A 126 -31.43 4.52 47.39
C GLY A 126 -30.64 3.57 46.47
N ASP A 127 -29.34 3.34 46.66
CA ASP A 127 -28.71 2.64 47.81
C ASP A 127 -29.32 1.25 48.05
N GLU A 128 -28.60 0.21 47.62
CA GLU A 128 -28.27 -0.95 48.47
C GLU A 128 -27.12 -1.76 47.82
N ARG A 129 -26.21 -2.29 48.65
CA ARG A 129 -24.96 -2.96 48.20
C ARG A 129 -25.10 -4.47 48.09
N GLN A 130 -24.37 -5.09 47.16
CA GLN A 130 -23.81 -6.46 47.25
C GLN A 130 -22.48 -6.45 46.48
N ASP A 131 -21.34 -6.12 47.09
CA ASP A 131 -20.50 -7.00 47.93
C ASP A 131 -20.01 -8.25 47.17
N THR A 132 -18.81 -8.15 46.61
CA THR A 132 -18.15 -9.20 45.82
C THR A 132 -17.37 -10.13 46.75
N ILE A 133 -17.90 -11.33 46.98
CA ILE A 133 -17.22 -12.37 47.76
C ILE A 133 -16.09 -12.96 46.89
N ALA A 134 -14.85 -12.64 47.25
CA ALA A 134 -13.66 -13.32 46.76
C ALA A 134 -12.67 -13.44 47.92
N GLU A 135 -12.55 -14.64 48.49
CA GLU A 135 -11.42 -14.99 49.35
C GLU A 135 -11.11 -16.48 49.13
N ASP A 136 -9.97 -16.71 48.46
CA ASP A 136 -9.36 -18.03 48.30
C ASP A 136 -8.38 -18.19 49.48
N ALA A 137 -8.57 -19.24 50.28
CA ALA A 137 -7.77 -19.50 51.48
C ALA A 137 -7.53 -21.00 51.64
N ASP A 138 -6.61 -21.48 50.81
CA ASP A 138 -5.83 -22.71 50.95
C ASP A 138 -5.59 -23.10 52.43
N SER A 139 -6.00 -24.32 52.81
CA SER A 139 -5.80 -24.88 54.14
C SER A 139 -4.76 -25.99 54.10
N GLU A 140 -3.49 -25.63 54.30
CA GLU A 140 -2.40 -26.58 54.45
C GLU A 140 -2.35 -27.10 55.91
N ASP A 141 -2.67 -28.39 56.08
CA ASP A 141 -2.78 -29.07 57.37
C ASP A 141 -1.39 -29.36 57.97
N ALA A 142 -1.14 -28.89 59.20
CA ALA A 142 0.11 -29.13 59.91
C ALA A 142 -0.07 -29.26 61.44
N VAL A 143 0.31 -30.45 61.93
CA VAL A 143 0.60 -30.93 63.31
C VAL A 143 -0.54 -31.07 64.35
#